data_AF-A0A378CFQ6-F1
#
_entry.id   AF-A0A378CFQ6-F1
#
_cell.length_a   1.000
_cell.length_b   1.000
_cell.length_c   1.000
_cell.angle_alpha   90.00
_cell.angle_beta   90.00
_cell.angle_gamma   90.00
#
_symmetry.space_group_name_H-M   'P 1'
#
loop_
_entity.id
_entity.type
_entity.pdbx_description
1 polymer ?
#
loop_
_entity_poly.entity_id
_entity_poly.type
_entity_poly.pdbx_seq_one_letter_code
_entity_poly.pdbx_strand_id
1 'polypeptide(L)'
;MFDLPFNPDLLEQRIGRLDRIGQAHDIQIHVPYLEKTAQSVLVRWYHEGLDAFEHTCPTGRTVYDSVHDELINYLAAPESIDGFDDLIKSCRQQHDALKAQLEQGRDRLLEIHSNGGEKAQALAESIEEQDDDTSLIAFSMNLFDIVGINQDDRGENLIVLTPSDHMLVPDFPGLPEDGCTITFERDVALSREDAQFITWEHPLIRNGLDLILSGDTGSSTISLLKNKALPVGTLLLELIYVVEAQAPKQLQLNRFLPATPVRMLLDKNGNNLAAQVEFESFNRQLSAVNRHTGSKLVNAVQQDVHAILQQGEAQIAKAAQGLIDAARNEADEKLTAELSRLEALKAVNPNIRDDELAAIESNRQQVMDALAQAGWRLDALRLIVVTHQ
;
A
#
# COMPACT_ATOMS: atom_id res chain seq x y z
N MET A 1 33.13 -0.17 -16.81
CA MET A 1 32.83 0.96 -17.70
C MET A 1 33.70 0.86 -18.94
N PHE A 2 33.10 0.88 -20.15
CA PHE A 2 33.84 0.77 -21.41
C PHE A 2 34.46 2.10 -21.86
N ASP A 3 33.82 3.21 -21.48
CA ASP A 3 34.31 4.57 -21.60
C ASP A 3 33.94 5.35 -20.33
N LEU A 4 34.66 6.44 -20.10
CA LEU A 4 34.36 7.44 -19.08
C LEU A 4 33.85 8.72 -19.77
N PRO A 5 32.77 9.32 -19.24
CA PRO A 5 32.32 10.62 -19.69
C PRO A 5 33.33 11.69 -19.27
N PHE A 6 33.29 12.86 -19.91
CA PHE A 6 34.17 13.97 -19.55
C PHE A 6 33.67 14.76 -18.33
N ASN A 7 32.34 14.91 -18.19
CA ASN A 7 31.75 15.58 -17.03
C ASN A 7 31.58 14.58 -15.86
N PRO A 8 32.16 14.86 -14.67
CA PRO A 8 31.96 14.05 -13.46
C PRO A 8 30.50 13.74 -13.11
N ASP A 9 29.56 14.65 -13.37
CA ASP A 9 28.14 14.42 -13.05
C ASP A 9 27.57 13.21 -13.81
N LEU A 10 28.03 12.99 -15.05
CA LEU A 10 27.59 11.87 -15.87
C LEU A 10 28.22 10.55 -15.40
N LEU A 11 29.41 10.61 -14.80
CA LEU A 11 30.04 9.43 -14.18
C LEU A 11 29.20 8.99 -12.97
N GLU A 12 28.88 9.94 -12.08
CA GLU A 12 28.03 9.70 -10.91
C GLU A 12 26.66 9.16 -11.32
N GLN A 13 26.02 9.72 -12.35
CA GLN A 13 24.74 9.20 -12.87
C GLN A 13 24.83 7.75 -13.39
N ARG A 14 25.97 7.35 -13.97
CA ARG A 14 26.18 5.97 -14.42
C ARG A 14 26.31 5.03 -13.22
N ILE A 15 27.05 5.44 -12.19
CA ILE A 15 27.25 4.66 -10.95
C ILE A 15 25.94 4.59 -10.16
N GLY A 16 25.24 5.71 -9.99
CA GLY A 16 23.96 5.84 -9.25
C GLY A 16 22.76 5.14 -9.86
N ARG A 17 22.90 4.45 -11.00
CA ARG A 17 21.93 3.44 -11.45
C ARG A 17 22.01 2.16 -10.62
N LEU A 18 23.19 1.84 -10.11
CA LEU A 18 23.48 0.71 -9.25
C LEU A 18 23.68 1.16 -7.79
N ASP A 19 24.38 2.27 -7.54
CA ASP A 19 24.64 2.80 -6.20
C ASP A 19 23.38 3.41 -5.59
N ARG A 20 22.53 2.52 -5.08
CA ARG A 20 21.23 2.80 -4.48
C ARG A 20 21.05 1.89 -3.27
N ILE A 21 20.31 2.38 -2.28
CA ILE A 21 19.86 1.55 -1.16
C ILE A 21 18.98 0.41 -1.72
N GLY A 22 19.19 -0.80 -1.22
CA GLY A 22 18.47 -2.01 -1.65
C GLY A 22 19.24 -2.92 -2.61
N GLN A 23 20.52 -2.63 -2.90
CA GLN A 23 21.38 -3.59 -3.61
C GLN A 23 21.75 -4.78 -2.71
N ALA A 24 21.90 -5.96 -3.33
CA ALA A 24 22.23 -7.19 -2.61
C ALA A 24 23.69 -7.24 -2.11
N HIS A 25 24.61 -6.59 -2.83
CA HIS A 25 26.05 -6.63 -2.54
C HIS A 25 26.74 -5.31 -2.92
N ASP A 26 27.94 -5.12 -2.39
CA ASP A 26 28.82 -4.00 -2.77
C ASP A 26 29.15 -4.01 -4.26
N ILE A 27 29.21 -2.82 -4.86
CA ILE A 27 29.43 -2.65 -6.29
C ILE A 27 30.91 -2.80 -6.62
N GLN A 28 31.22 -3.69 -7.57
CA GLN A 28 32.58 -3.88 -8.09
C GLN A 28 32.73 -3.16 -9.44
N ILE A 29 33.44 -2.04 -9.45
CA ILE A 29 33.62 -1.23 -10.67
C ILE A 29 34.90 -1.64 -11.39
N HIS A 30 34.74 -2.28 -12.56
CA HIS A 30 35.87 -2.57 -13.46
C HIS A 30 35.96 -1.53 -14.57
N VAL A 31 37.12 -0.87 -14.71
CA VAL A 31 37.36 0.16 -15.73
C VAL A 31 38.55 -0.26 -16.63
N PRO A 32 38.34 -1.15 -17.62
CA PRO A 32 39.37 -1.42 -18.61
C PRO A 32 39.54 -0.20 -19.52
N TYR A 33 40.77 0.27 -19.70
CA TYR A 33 41.08 1.43 -20.53
C TYR A 33 42.31 1.16 -21.41
N LEU A 34 42.40 1.89 -22.54
CA LEU A 34 43.56 1.83 -23.43
C LEU A 34 44.68 2.74 -22.92
N GLU A 35 45.89 2.20 -22.86
CA GLU A 35 47.09 2.96 -22.46
C GLU A 35 47.32 4.16 -23.40
N LYS A 36 47.80 5.29 -22.82
CA LYS A 36 48.15 6.52 -23.55
C LYS A 36 47.00 7.13 -24.35
N THR A 37 45.79 7.05 -23.81
CA THR A 37 44.59 7.68 -24.39
C THR A 37 43.97 8.68 -23.42
N ALA A 38 43.05 9.53 -23.90
CA ALA A 38 42.26 10.41 -23.03
C ALA A 38 41.56 9.66 -21.89
N GLN A 39 41.18 8.40 -22.10
CA GLN A 39 40.58 7.55 -21.06
C GLN A 39 41.57 7.25 -19.93
N SER A 40 42.84 6.96 -20.23
CA SER A 40 43.87 6.77 -19.19
C SER A 40 44.10 8.02 -18.32
N VAL A 41 43.99 9.21 -18.90
CA VAL A 41 44.05 10.49 -18.19
C VAL A 41 42.84 10.67 -17.27
N LEU A 42 41.63 10.44 -17.80
CA LEU A 42 40.39 10.54 -17.02
C LEU A 42 40.35 9.53 -15.86
N VAL A 43 40.78 8.29 -16.06
CA VAL A 43 40.84 7.27 -15.00
C VAL A 43 41.63 7.78 -13.80
N ARG A 44 42.85 8.28 -14.04
CA ARG A 44 43.72 8.79 -12.98
C ARG A 44 43.13 10.03 -12.32
N TRP A 45 42.62 10.97 -13.10
CA TRP A 45 42.04 12.19 -12.55
C TRP A 45 40.78 11.92 -11.71
N TYR A 46 39.89 11.05 -12.18
CA TYR A 46 38.68 10.65 -11.42
C TYR A 46 39.02 9.88 -10.15
N HIS A 47 39.98 8.94 -10.20
CA HIS A 47 40.32 8.13 -9.03
C HIS A 47 41.25 8.85 -8.06
N GLU A 48 42.44 9.25 -8.53
CA GLU A 48 43.49 9.83 -7.69
C GLU A 48 43.17 11.29 -7.32
N GLY A 49 42.53 12.04 -8.23
CA GLY A 49 42.20 13.44 -8.02
C GLY A 49 40.87 13.65 -7.27
N LEU A 50 39.83 12.93 -7.66
CA LEU A 50 38.46 13.16 -7.16
C LEU A 50 37.87 12.03 -6.31
N ASP A 51 38.50 10.84 -6.27
CA ASP A 51 37.97 9.67 -5.58
C ASP A 51 36.55 9.25 -6.05
N ALA A 52 36.23 9.55 -7.31
CA ALA A 52 34.86 9.53 -7.84
C ALA A 52 34.36 8.12 -8.28
N PHE A 53 35.18 7.08 -8.10
CA PHE A 53 34.74 5.69 -8.33
C PHE A 53 34.30 5.00 -7.05
N GLU A 54 34.96 5.28 -5.93
CA GLU A 54 34.71 4.60 -4.66
C GLU A 54 33.75 5.40 -3.77
N HIS A 55 33.64 6.71 -3.99
CA HIS A 55 32.82 7.61 -3.20
C HIS A 55 31.99 8.53 -4.09
N THR A 56 30.76 8.82 -3.67
CA THR A 56 29.96 9.90 -4.25
C THR A 56 30.73 11.21 -4.14
N CYS A 57 30.97 11.88 -5.28
CA CYS A 57 31.84 13.05 -5.36
C CYS A 57 31.06 14.36 -5.61
N PRO A 58 30.50 15.01 -4.57
CA PRO A 58 29.73 16.25 -4.72
C PRO A 58 30.58 17.47 -5.13
N THR A 59 31.91 17.36 -5.07
CA THR A 59 32.86 18.42 -5.40
C THR A 59 33.35 18.35 -6.84
N GLY A 60 33.03 17.26 -7.56
CA GLY A 60 33.61 16.92 -8.85
C GLY A 60 33.40 18.02 -9.89
N ARG A 61 32.21 18.61 -9.94
CA ARG A 61 31.89 19.68 -10.89
C ARG A 61 32.67 20.98 -10.61
N THR A 62 32.78 21.37 -9.35
CA THR A 62 33.50 22.60 -8.97
C THR A 62 35.00 22.49 -9.27
N VAL A 63 35.60 21.34 -9.00
CA VAL A 63 37.01 21.09 -9.36
C VAL A 63 37.17 20.98 -10.88
N TYR A 64 36.25 20.32 -11.57
CA TYR A 64 36.23 20.24 -13.04
C TYR A 64 36.23 21.63 -13.68
N ASP A 65 35.33 22.53 -13.27
CA ASP A 65 35.21 23.86 -13.87
C ASP A 65 36.46 24.71 -13.58
N SER A 66 37.17 24.49 -12.46
CA SER A 66 38.39 25.24 -12.11
C SER A 66 39.63 24.80 -12.89
N VAL A 67 39.71 23.51 -13.25
CA VAL A 67 40.86 22.91 -13.97
C VAL A 67 40.56 22.56 -15.42
N HIS A 68 39.37 22.91 -15.92
CA HIS A 68 38.84 22.49 -17.22
C HIS A 68 39.82 22.67 -18.37
N ASP A 69 40.32 23.90 -18.56
CA ASP A 69 41.16 24.24 -19.71
C ASP A 69 42.52 23.53 -19.66
N GLU A 70 43.06 23.34 -18.44
CA GLU A 70 44.31 22.62 -18.23
C GLU A 70 44.12 21.12 -18.47
N LEU A 71 43.03 20.53 -17.95
CA LEU A 71 42.68 19.13 -18.14
C LEU A 71 42.43 18.80 -19.63
N ILE A 72 41.77 19.68 -20.39
CA ILE A 72 41.56 19.49 -21.84
C ILE A 72 42.88 19.30 -22.58
N ASN A 73 43.94 20.03 -22.22
CA ASN A 73 45.23 19.92 -22.90
C ASN A 73 45.84 18.52 -22.73
N TYR A 74 45.76 17.95 -21.53
CA TYR A 74 46.20 16.58 -21.27
C TYR A 74 45.32 15.54 -21.97
N LEU A 75 44.02 15.80 -22.14
CA LEU A 75 43.13 14.92 -22.92
C LEU A 75 43.40 14.96 -24.42
N ALA A 76 43.74 16.13 -24.96
CA ALA A 76 44.07 16.32 -26.37
C ALA A 76 45.46 15.75 -26.73
N ALA A 77 46.40 15.75 -25.78
CA ALA A 77 47.77 15.25 -25.95
C ALA A 77 48.18 14.28 -24.82
N PRO A 78 47.59 13.07 -24.75
CA PRO A 78 47.78 12.13 -23.63
C PRO A 78 49.19 11.52 -23.55
N GLU A 79 50.07 11.77 -24.53
CA GLU A 79 51.47 11.35 -24.50
C GLU A 79 52.37 12.35 -23.74
N SER A 80 51.91 13.59 -23.54
CA SER A 80 52.65 14.67 -22.87
C SER A 80 52.15 14.84 -21.43
N ILE A 81 52.51 13.90 -20.55
CA ILE A 81 52.06 13.85 -19.16
C ILE A 81 52.93 14.65 -18.17
N ASP A 82 53.91 15.41 -18.66
CA ASP A 82 54.77 16.24 -17.80
C ASP A 82 53.89 17.27 -17.05
N GLY A 83 53.94 17.24 -15.72
CA GLY A 83 53.13 18.11 -14.85
C GLY A 83 51.74 17.58 -14.49
N PHE A 84 51.29 16.47 -15.09
CA PHE A 84 49.96 15.90 -14.82
C PHE A 84 49.80 15.40 -13.37
N ASP A 85 50.86 14.83 -12.79
CA ASP A 85 50.84 14.38 -11.39
C ASP A 85 50.68 15.55 -10.40
N ASP A 86 51.24 16.72 -10.72
CA ASP A 86 51.05 17.94 -9.93
C ASP A 86 49.60 18.46 -10.04
N LEU A 87 49.00 18.38 -11.23
CA LEU A 87 47.58 18.69 -11.44
C LEU A 87 46.69 17.76 -10.61
N ILE A 88 46.93 16.44 -10.64
CA ILE A 88 46.18 15.46 -9.82
C ILE A 88 46.29 15.80 -8.34
N LYS A 89 47.51 16.07 -7.85
CA LYS A 89 47.73 16.41 -6.44
C LYS A 89 47.03 17.71 -6.04
N SER A 90 47.03 18.71 -6.91
CA SER A 90 46.27 19.96 -6.72
C SER A 90 44.76 19.70 -6.67
N CYS A 91 44.24 18.89 -7.59
CA CYS A 91 42.82 18.49 -7.60
C CYS A 91 42.44 17.75 -6.32
N ARG A 92 43.28 16.83 -5.84
CA ARG A 92 43.04 16.10 -4.59
C ARG A 92 42.99 17.04 -3.38
N GLN A 93 43.91 17.99 -3.30
CA GLN A 93 43.90 19.01 -2.24
C GLN A 93 42.62 19.85 -2.27
N GLN A 94 42.17 20.27 -3.46
CA GLN A 94 40.90 20.99 -3.61
C GLN A 94 39.70 20.12 -3.22
N HIS A 95 39.66 18.86 -3.65
CA HIS A 95 38.61 17.90 -3.32
C HIS A 95 38.52 17.70 -1.79
N ASP A 96 39.63 17.39 -1.12
CA ASP A 96 39.65 17.13 0.32
C ASP A 96 39.26 18.38 1.13
N ALA A 97 39.70 19.57 0.70
CA ALA A 97 39.34 20.84 1.33
C ALA A 97 37.84 21.14 1.20
N LEU A 98 37.27 20.99 0.00
CA LEU A 98 35.84 21.20 -0.26
C LEU A 98 34.98 20.16 0.48
N LYS A 99 35.40 18.90 0.50
CA LYS A 99 34.72 17.83 1.25
C LYS A 99 34.69 18.15 2.74
N ALA A 100 35.81 18.59 3.32
CA ALA A 100 35.86 19.01 4.73
C ALA A 100 34.96 20.22 5.01
N GLN A 101 34.88 21.19 4.09
CA GLN A 101 34.00 22.34 4.22
C GLN A 101 32.52 21.94 4.20
N LEU A 102 32.14 21.01 3.31
CA LEU A 102 30.77 20.48 3.26
C LEU A 102 30.41 19.74 4.54
N GLU A 103 31.29 18.89 5.05
CA GLU A 103 31.07 18.16 6.31
C GLU A 103 30.92 19.10 7.52
N GLN A 104 31.65 20.20 7.56
CA GLN A 104 31.50 21.23 8.59
C GLN A 104 30.21 22.06 8.43
N GLY A 105 29.68 22.15 7.21
CA GLY A 105 28.43 22.83 6.89
C GLY A 105 27.18 21.98 7.11
N ARG A 106 27.31 20.71 7.48
CA ARG A 106 26.17 19.81 7.71
C ARG A 106 25.36 20.21 8.93
N ASP A 107 24.07 20.42 8.71
CA ASP A 107 23.10 20.54 9.80
C ASP A 107 22.68 19.13 10.25
N ARG A 108 23.42 18.59 11.22
CA ARG A 108 23.16 17.25 11.76
C ARG A 108 21.80 17.11 12.43
N LEU A 109 21.27 18.20 13.02
CA LEU A 109 19.95 18.15 13.64
C LEU A 109 18.86 18.02 12.57
N LEU A 110 19.02 18.75 11.47
CA LEU A 110 18.12 18.61 10.32
C LEU A 110 18.21 17.20 9.73
N GLU A 111 19.41 16.65 9.53
CA GLU A 111 19.58 15.29 8.99
C GLU A 111 18.94 14.22 9.88
N ILE A 112 19.14 14.28 11.20
CA ILE A 112 18.53 13.35 12.17
C ILE A 112 17.01 13.50 12.16
N HIS A 113 16.50 14.72 12.10
CA HIS A 113 15.06 14.96 12.04
C HIS A 113 14.47 14.46 10.70
N SER A 114 15.18 14.66 9.59
CA SER A 114 14.73 14.31 8.24
C SER A 114 14.69 12.80 7.99
N ASN A 115 15.63 12.03 8.54
CA ASN A 115 15.63 10.57 8.37
C ASN A 115 14.68 9.83 9.34
N GLY A 116 14.19 10.50 10.38
CA GLY A 116 13.25 9.94 11.37
C GLY A 116 13.85 8.94 12.37
N GLY A 117 15.10 8.53 12.18
CA GLY A 117 15.87 7.65 13.05
C GLY A 117 15.24 6.27 13.25
N GLU A 118 15.46 5.70 14.44
CA GLU A 118 15.02 4.34 14.80
C GLU A 118 13.50 4.13 14.65
N LYS A 119 12.71 5.18 14.86
CA LYS A 119 11.25 5.10 14.70
C LYS A 119 10.82 4.88 13.25
N ALA A 120 11.53 5.50 12.30
CA ALA A 120 11.26 5.30 10.88
C ALA A 120 11.68 3.89 10.43
N GLN A 121 12.79 3.38 10.97
CA GLN A 121 13.22 2.00 10.71
C GLN A 121 12.19 0.99 11.24
N ALA A 122 11.71 1.13 12.49
CA ALA A 122 10.68 0.25 13.03
C ALA A 122 9.37 0.30 12.22
N LEU A 123 9.02 1.46 11.67
CA LEU A 123 7.89 1.59 10.75
C LEU A 123 8.13 0.85 9.43
N ALA A 124 9.35 0.92 8.87
CA ALA A 124 9.71 0.20 7.66
C ALA A 124 9.60 -1.32 7.87
N GLU A 125 10.16 -1.84 8.96
CA GLU A 125 10.06 -3.25 9.34
C GLU A 125 8.59 -3.71 9.50
N SER A 126 7.73 -2.86 10.08
CA SER A 126 6.30 -3.17 10.20
C SER A 126 5.55 -3.20 8.87
N ILE A 127 6.01 -2.45 7.86
CA ILE A 127 5.45 -2.50 6.50
C ILE A 127 5.95 -3.74 5.78
N GLU A 128 7.23 -4.09 5.94
CA GLU A 128 7.80 -5.32 5.37
C GLU A 128 7.07 -6.56 5.89
N GLU A 129 6.72 -6.64 7.17
CA GLU A 129 5.93 -7.75 7.72
C GLU A 129 4.52 -7.85 7.12
N GLN A 130 3.94 -6.74 6.64
CA GLN A 130 2.63 -6.75 5.97
C GLN A 130 2.69 -7.25 4.53
N ASP A 131 3.86 -7.21 3.88
CA ASP A 131 4.01 -7.69 2.49
C ASP A 131 3.86 -9.23 2.40
N ASP A 132 4.09 -9.97 3.49
CA ASP A 132 3.92 -11.44 3.56
C ASP A 132 2.45 -11.90 3.72
N ASP A 133 1.48 -10.98 3.63
CA ASP A 133 0.06 -11.30 3.79
C ASP A 133 -0.52 -12.07 2.59
N THR A 134 -0.55 -13.40 2.73
CA THR A 134 -1.17 -14.32 1.76
C THR A 134 -2.68 -14.11 1.56
N SER A 135 -3.36 -13.42 2.47
CA SER A 135 -4.81 -13.19 2.37
C SER A 135 -5.15 -12.30 1.17
N LEU A 136 -4.30 -11.31 0.84
CA LEU A 136 -4.47 -10.46 -0.32
C LEU A 136 -4.42 -11.27 -1.62
N ILE A 137 -3.51 -12.23 -1.72
CA ILE A 137 -3.36 -13.08 -2.91
C ILE A 137 -4.65 -13.89 -3.09
N ALA A 138 -5.04 -14.63 -2.06
CA ALA A 138 -6.24 -15.46 -2.10
C ALA A 138 -7.51 -14.63 -2.40
N PHE A 139 -7.63 -13.46 -1.78
CA PHE A 139 -8.72 -12.52 -2.01
C PHE A 139 -8.75 -12.02 -3.46
N SER A 140 -7.62 -11.58 -3.99
CA SER A 140 -7.51 -11.02 -5.34
C SER A 140 -7.84 -12.08 -6.39
N MET A 141 -7.34 -13.30 -6.24
CA MET A 141 -7.64 -14.41 -7.16
C MET A 141 -9.14 -14.71 -7.20
N ASN A 142 -9.79 -14.75 -6.03
CA ASN A 142 -11.23 -14.99 -5.92
C ASN A 142 -12.05 -13.83 -6.50
N LEU A 143 -11.66 -12.58 -6.23
CA LEU A 143 -12.28 -11.40 -6.79
C LEU A 143 -12.24 -11.42 -8.33
N PHE A 144 -11.06 -11.70 -8.91
CA PHE A 144 -10.89 -11.76 -10.36
C PHE A 144 -11.69 -12.91 -10.99
N ASP A 145 -11.74 -14.08 -10.36
CA ASP A 145 -12.55 -15.21 -10.82
C ASP A 145 -14.05 -14.87 -10.82
N ILE A 146 -14.55 -14.25 -9.74
CA ILE A 146 -15.95 -13.80 -9.64
C ILE A 146 -16.28 -12.76 -10.71
N VAL A 147 -15.37 -11.81 -10.97
CA VAL A 147 -15.54 -10.81 -12.02
C VAL A 147 -15.47 -11.45 -13.42
N GLY A 148 -14.86 -12.62 -13.56
CA GLY A 148 -14.67 -13.33 -14.83
C GLY A 148 -13.39 -12.90 -15.55
N ILE A 149 -12.34 -12.49 -14.85
CA ILE A 149 -11.04 -12.17 -15.44
C ILE A 149 -10.21 -13.46 -15.49
N ASN A 150 -9.65 -13.77 -16.67
CA ASN A 150 -8.78 -14.93 -16.83
C ASN A 150 -7.43 -14.68 -16.15
N GLN A 151 -6.92 -15.69 -15.46
CA GLN A 151 -5.69 -15.63 -14.67
C GLN A 151 -4.74 -16.73 -15.15
N ASP A 152 -3.65 -16.32 -15.82
CA ASP A 152 -2.65 -17.23 -16.37
C ASP A 152 -1.33 -17.09 -15.61
N ASP A 153 -0.97 -18.11 -14.83
CA ASP A 153 0.26 -18.16 -14.05
C ASP A 153 1.46 -18.45 -14.96
N ARG A 154 2.36 -17.47 -15.07
CA ARG A 154 3.57 -17.55 -15.90
C ARG A 154 4.77 -18.11 -15.15
N GLY A 155 4.63 -18.43 -13.86
CA GLY A 155 5.73 -18.72 -12.95
C GLY A 155 6.43 -17.44 -12.49
N GLU A 156 7.46 -17.58 -11.65
CA GLU A 156 8.24 -16.46 -11.09
C GLU A 156 7.38 -15.39 -10.39
N ASN A 157 6.27 -15.81 -9.78
CA ASN A 157 5.32 -14.93 -9.09
C ASN A 157 4.70 -13.85 -10.00
N LEU A 158 4.52 -14.18 -11.29
CA LEU A 158 3.86 -13.34 -12.29
C LEU A 158 2.57 -14.00 -12.79
N ILE A 159 1.50 -13.21 -12.80
CA ILE A 159 0.19 -13.64 -13.31
C ILE A 159 -0.24 -12.68 -14.40
N VAL A 160 -0.69 -13.21 -15.52
CA VAL A 160 -1.24 -12.42 -16.62
C VAL A 160 -2.77 -12.41 -16.48
N LEU A 161 -3.32 -11.20 -16.32
CA LEU A 161 -4.74 -10.95 -16.29
C LEU A 161 -5.23 -10.60 -17.70
N THR A 162 -6.23 -11.30 -18.19
CA THR A 162 -6.87 -10.99 -19.48
C THR A 162 -8.39 -10.91 -19.35
N PRO A 163 -9.06 -9.98 -20.05
CA PRO A 163 -10.52 -9.95 -20.13
C PRO A 163 -11.10 -11.27 -20.67
N SER A 164 -12.36 -11.54 -20.36
CA SER A 164 -13.07 -12.72 -20.87
C SER A 164 -14.48 -12.37 -21.36
N ASP A 165 -15.05 -13.24 -22.19
CA ASP A 165 -16.41 -13.08 -22.74
C ASP A 165 -17.52 -13.15 -21.67
N HIS A 166 -17.21 -13.65 -20.46
CA HIS A 166 -18.18 -13.85 -19.38
C HIS A 166 -17.98 -12.89 -18.21
N MET A 167 -17.26 -11.78 -18.42
CA MET A 167 -17.06 -10.77 -17.40
C MET A 167 -18.39 -10.17 -16.91
N LEU A 168 -18.45 -9.86 -15.61
CA LEU A 168 -19.62 -9.22 -14.98
C LEU A 168 -19.89 -7.81 -15.53
N VAL A 169 -18.82 -7.11 -15.94
CA VAL A 169 -18.87 -5.78 -16.51
C VAL A 169 -18.17 -5.77 -17.87
N PRO A 170 -18.64 -4.96 -18.85
CA PRO A 170 -18.00 -4.88 -20.16
C PRO A 170 -16.53 -4.43 -20.08
N ASP A 171 -16.26 -3.46 -19.21
CA ASP A 171 -14.92 -2.88 -19.02
C ASP A 171 -14.58 -2.85 -17.53
N PHE A 172 -13.47 -3.47 -17.13
CA PHE A 172 -12.98 -3.43 -15.75
C PHE A 172 -11.96 -2.29 -15.58
N PRO A 173 -12.22 -1.27 -14.73
CA PRO A 173 -11.33 -0.13 -14.61
C PRO A 173 -9.91 -0.51 -14.15
N GLY A 174 -8.94 -0.28 -15.03
CA GLY A 174 -7.52 -0.56 -14.80
C GLY A 174 -7.00 -1.83 -15.51
N LEU A 175 -7.89 -2.64 -16.11
CA LEU A 175 -7.50 -3.78 -16.93
C LEU A 175 -7.47 -3.38 -18.42
N PRO A 176 -6.30 -3.41 -19.10
CA PRO A 176 -6.23 -3.18 -20.54
C PRO A 176 -6.88 -4.31 -21.36
N GLU A 177 -7.31 -4.02 -22.59
CA GLU A 177 -7.85 -5.04 -23.51
C GLU A 177 -6.83 -6.15 -23.83
N ASP A 178 -5.55 -5.78 -24.00
CA ASP A 178 -4.45 -6.73 -24.23
C ASP A 178 -4.02 -7.48 -22.95
N GLY A 179 -4.64 -7.17 -21.81
CA GLY A 179 -4.29 -7.69 -20.50
C GLY A 179 -3.15 -6.94 -19.82
N CYS A 180 -2.80 -7.37 -18.61
CA CYS A 180 -1.64 -6.87 -17.89
C CYS A 180 -0.97 -7.99 -17.07
N THR A 181 0.33 -7.82 -16.81
CA THR A 181 1.09 -8.68 -15.91
C THR A 181 1.06 -8.08 -14.52
N ILE A 182 0.81 -8.90 -13.51
CA ILE A 182 0.77 -8.50 -12.11
C ILE A 182 1.74 -9.35 -11.28
N THR A 183 2.21 -8.79 -10.17
CA THR A 183 2.95 -9.51 -9.13
C THR A 183 2.54 -9.01 -7.75
N PHE A 184 2.61 -9.89 -6.76
CA PHE A 184 2.40 -9.56 -5.35
C PHE A 184 3.72 -9.38 -4.59
N GLU A 185 4.86 -9.64 -5.25
CA GLU A 185 6.17 -9.53 -4.62
C GLU A 185 6.86 -8.21 -4.99
N ARG A 186 7.27 -7.47 -3.97
CA ARG A 186 7.94 -6.18 -4.13
C ARG A 186 9.25 -6.30 -4.90
N ASP A 187 10.06 -7.31 -4.58
CA ASP A 187 11.36 -7.54 -5.24
C ASP A 187 11.21 -7.84 -6.73
N VAL A 188 10.20 -8.64 -7.08
CA VAL A 188 9.87 -8.92 -8.49
C VAL A 188 9.44 -7.64 -9.18
N ALA A 189 8.56 -6.84 -8.58
CA ALA A 189 8.10 -5.57 -9.14
C ALA A 189 9.25 -4.56 -9.34
N LEU A 190 10.22 -4.50 -8.43
CA LEU A 190 11.41 -3.64 -8.57
C LEU A 190 12.32 -4.08 -9.73
N SER A 191 12.33 -5.37 -10.05
CA SER A 191 13.10 -5.92 -11.18
C SER A 191 12.35 -5.86 -12.52
N ARG A 192 11.01 -5.84 -12.49
CA ARG A 192 10.10 -5.90 -13.64
C ARG A 192 9.14 -4.72 -13.63
N GLU A 193 9.59 -3.59 -14.17
CA GLU A 193 8.77 -2.37 -14.31
C GLU A 193 7.53 -2.58 -15.22
N ASP A 194 7.50 -3.63 -16.04
CA ASP A 194 6.36 -4.02 -16.87
C ASP A 194 5.23 -4.71 -16.09
N ALA A 195 5.50 -5.19 -14.86
CA ALA A 195 4.52 -5.82 -14.00
C ALA A 195 3.93 -4.83 -13.00
N GLN A 196 2.62 -4.92 -12.75
CA GLN A 196 1.95 -4.12 -11.74
C GLN A 196 2.10 -4.75 -10.36
N PHE A 197 2.60 -4.00 -9.39
CA PHE A 197 2.69 -4.43 -7.99
C PHE A 197 1.31 -4.31 -7.31
N ILE A 198 0.74 -5.44 -6.92
CA ILE A 198 -0.60 -5.51 -6.33
C ILE A 198 -0.52 -5.42 -4.82
N THR A 199 -1.20 -4.42 -4.27
CA THR A 199 -1.44 -4.20 -2.83
C THR A 199 -2.92 -3.94 -2.60
N TRP A 200 -3.34 -3.88 -1.33
CA TRP A 200 -4.70 -3.43 -0.96
C TRP A 200 -5.07 -2.04 -1.50
N GLU A 201 -4.08 -1.19 -1.77
CA GLU A 201 -4.27 0.16 -2.30
C GLU A 201 -4.30 0.22 -3.82
N HIS A 202 -3.97 -0.89 -4.50
CA HIS A 202 -3.92 -0.92 -5.95
C HIS A 202 -5.29 -0.61 -6.56
N PRO A 203 -5.37 0.22 -7.62
CA PRO A 203 -6.64 0.59 -8.26
C PRO A 203 -7.48 -0.63 -8.67
N LEU A 204 -6.87 -1.70 -9.20
CA LEU A 204 -7.62 -2.93 -9.56
C LEU A 204 -8.39 -3.52 -8.37
N ILE A 205 -7.77 -3.57 -7.19
CA ILE A 205 -8.37 -4.12 -5.99
C ILE A 205 -9.48 -3.20 -5.49
N ARG A 206 -9.21 -1.89 -5.40
CA ARG A 206 -10.22 -0.91 -4.95
C ARG A 206 -11.42 -0.83 -5.89
N ASN A 207 -11.20 -0.87 -7.20
CA ASN A 207 -12.28 -0.83 -8.19
C ASN A 207 -13.09 -2.12 -8.17
N GLY A 208 -12.45 -3.28 -7.98
CA GLY A 208 -13.17 -4.53 -7.83
C GLY A 208 -13.97 -4.59 -6.53
N LEU A 209 -13.41 -4.11 -5.42
CA LEU A 209 -14.15 -3.92 -4.17
C LEU A 209 -15.35 -3.00 -4.35
N ASP A 210 -15.16 -1.83 -4.97
CA ASP A 210 -16.24 -0.87 -5.22
C ASP A 210 -17.34 -1.47 -6.10
N LEU A 211 -16.97 -2.22 -7.15
CA LEU A 211 -17.92 -2.91 -8.02
C LEU A 211 -18.81 -3.89 -7.25
N ILE A 212 -18.23 -4.67 -6.34
CA ILE A 212 -18.98 -5.67 -5.56
C ILE A 212 -19.80 -4.99 -4.45
N LEU A 213 -19.19 -4.06 -3.70
CA LEU A 213 -19.82 -3.43 -2.53
C LEU A 213 -20.86 -2.37 -2.88
N SER A 214 -20.77 -1.75 -4.07
CA SER A 214 -21.79 -0.84 -4.59
C SER A 214 -22.93 -1.56 -5.31
N GLY A 215 -22.70 -2.80 -5.73
CA GLY A 215 -23.69 -3.66 -6.36
C GLY A 215 -24.64 -4.33 -5.37
N ASP A 216 -25.62 -5.05 -5.89
CA ASP A 216 -26.51 -5.92 -5.11
C ASP A 216 -26.14 -7.42 -5.22
N THR A 217 -25.06 -7.73 -5.94
CA THR A 217 -24.57 -9.11 -6.09
C THR A 217 -24.08 -9.64 -4.74
N GLY A 218 -24.49 -10.85 -4.37
CA GLY A 218 -24.20 -11.43 -3.06
C GLY A 218 -25.08 -10.92 -1.90
N SER A 219 -25.98 -9.95 -2.13
CA SER A 219 -26.87 -9.42 -1.09
C SER A 219 -27.94 -10.40 -0.61
N SER A 220 -28.34 -11.38 -1.43
CA SER A 220 -29.39 -12.34 -1.05
C SER A 220 -29.13 -13.74 -1.60
N THR A 221 -29.22 -14.74 -0.72
CA THR A 221 -29.11 -16.15 -1.13
C THR A 221 -29.83 -17.09 -0.18
N ILE A 222 -30.02 -18.34 -0.63
CA ILE A 222 -30.61 -19.42 0.17
C ILE A 222 -29.66 -20.62 0.19
N SER A 223 -29.56 -21.26 1.34
CA SER A 223 -28.70 -22.43 1.51
C SER A 223 -29.33 -23.49 2.40
N LEU A 224 -28.93 -24.74 2.18
CA LEU A 224 -29.33 -25.89 3.00
C LEU A 224 -28.18 -26.29 3.91
N LEU A 225 -28.51 -26.46 5.18
CA LEU A 225 -27.60 -27.04 6.17
C LEU A 225 -27.95 -28.50 6.40
N LYS A 226 -27.03 -29.40 6.01
CA LYS A 226 -27.20 -30.84 6.19
C LYS A 226 -26.70 -31.25 7.57
N ASN A 227 -27.58 -31.22 8.56
CA ASN A 227 -27.20 -31.55 9.94
C ASN A 227 -28.25 -32.47 10.59
N LYS A 228 -27.80 -33.64 11.06
CA LYS A 228 -28.65 -34.63 11.77
C LYS A 228 -28.92 -34.28 13.22
N ALA A 229 -28.11 -33.41 13.81
CA ALA A 229 -28.25 -32.99 15.21
C ALA A 229 -29.30 -31.88 15.41
N LEU A 230 -29.72 -31.21 14.34
CA LEU A 230 -30.71 -30.13 14.37
C LEU A 230 -32.06 -30.58 13.82
N PRO A 231 -33.20 -30.13 14.37
CA PRO A 231 -34.51 -30.48 13.84
C PRO A 231 -34.68 -30.07 12.37
N VAL A 232 -35.41 -30.89 11.60
CA VAL A 232 -35.74 -30.56 10.21
C VAL A 232 -36.64 -29.32 10.17
N GLY A 233 -36.34 -28.41 9.23
CA GLY A 233 -37.10 -27.18 9.07
C GLY A 233 -36.74 -26.09 10.08
N THR A 234 -35.68 -26.27 10.89
CA THR A 234 -35.08 -25.16 11.63
C THR A 234 -34.63 -24.08 10.64
N LEU A 235 -35.02 -22.84 10.95
CA LEU A 235 -34.66 -21.65 10.21
C LEU A 235 -33.53 -20.92 10.94
N LEU A 236 -32.49 -20.61 10.17
CA LEU A 236 -31.44 -19.70 10.58
C LEU A 236 -31.38 -18.57 9.55
N LEU A 237 -31.28 -17.34 10.05
CA LEU A 237 -31.17 -16.16 9.21
C LEU A 237 -29.82 -15.50 9.48
N GLU A 238 -28.95 -15.55 8.48
CA GLU A 238 -27.67 -14.86 8.54
C GLU A 238 -27.83 -13.47 7.92
N LEU A 239 -27.48 -12.45 8.68
CA LEU A 239 -27.65 -11.05 8.36
C LEU A 239 -26.30 -10.36 8.47
N ILE A 240 -25.88 -9.68 7.42
CA ILE A 240 -24.70 -8.83 7.43
C ILE A 240 -25.21 -7.40 7.41
N TYR A 241 -25.15 -6.77 8.57
CA TYR A 241 -25.37 -5.33 8.67
C TYR A 241 -24.05 -4.61 8.40
N VAL A 242 -24.12 -3.37 7.93
CA VAL A 242 -22.97 -2.49 7.78
C VAL A 242 -23.21 -1.24 8.59
N VAL A 243 -22.30 -0.94 9.51
CA VAL A 243 -22.28 0.32 10.25
C VAL A 243 -21.41 1.30 9.47
N GLU A 244 -21.98 2.44 9.10
CA GLU A 244 -21.29 3.43 8.26
C GLU A 244 -21.73 4.85 8.61
N ALA A 245 -20.86 5.81 8.30
CA ALA A 245 -21.12 7.24 8.43
C ALA A 245 -21.02 7.90 7.05
N GLN A 246 -21.99 8.75 6.72
CA GLN A 246 -22.01 9.48 5.46
C GLN A 246 -21.24 10.78 5.63
N ALA A 247 -20.02 10.85 5.10
CA ALA A 247 -19.20 12.05 5.18
C ALA A 247 -18.22 12.21 4.01
N PRO A 248 -17.76 13.44 3.72
CA PRO A 248 -16.73 13.68 2.72
C PRO A 248 -15.42 12.94 3.04
N LYS A 249 -14.75 12.40 2.02
CA LYS A 249 -13.47 11.67 2.16
C LYS A 249 -12.37 12.46 2.87
N GLN A 250 -12.42 13.80 2.79
CA GLN A 250 -11.46 14.69 3.48
C GLN A 250 -11.49 14.52 5.01
N LEU A 251 -12.59 14.06 5.61
CA LEU A 251 -12.69 13.83 7.06
C LEU A 251 -12.03 12.54 7.52
N GLN A 252 -11.63 11.65 6.60
CA GLN A 252 -10.90 10.41 6.90
C GLN A 252 -11.59 9.51 7.95
N LEU A 253 -12.93 9.48 7.98
CA LEU A 253 -13.68 8.66 8.94
C LEU A 253 -13.32 7.17 8.91
N ASN A 254 -12.88 6.66 7.76
CA ASN A 254 -12.43 5.29 7.60
C ASN A 254 -11.26 4.90 8.52
N ARG A 255 -10.55 5.87 9.12
CA ARG A 255 -9.52 5.63 10.15
C ARG A 255 -10.10 5.09 11.46
N PHE A 256 -11.35 5.43 11.77
CA PHE A 256 -11.99 5.13 13.06
C PHE A 256 -13.24 4.26 12.89
N LEU A 257 -14.03 4.52 11.87
CA LEU A 257 -15.24 3.78 11.54
C LEU A 257 -15.37 3.63 10.01
N PRO A 258 -14.60 2.72 9.39
CA PRO A 258 -14.88 2.30 8.02
C PRO A 258 -16.24 1.60 7.95
N ALA A 259 -16.75 1.33 6.74
CA ALA A 259 -17.96 0.53 6.54
C ALA A 259 -17.77 -0.88 7.16
N THR A 260 -18.21 -1.03 8.42
CA THR A 260 -17.83 -2.16 9.27
C THR A 260 -18.94 -3.20 9.27
N PRO A 261 -18.69 -4.42 8.78
CA PRO A 261 -19.71 -5.46 8.76
C PRO A 261 -19.96 -6.00 10.17
N VAL A 262 -21.24 -6.10 10.54
CA VAL A 262 -21.72 -6.75 11.77
C VAL A 262 -22.56 -7.95 11.37
N ARG A 263 -21.95 -9.13 11.48
CA ARG A 263 -22.61 -10.40 11.22
C ARG A 263 -23.50 -10.81 12.39
N MET A 264 -24.74 -11.15 12.08
CA MET A 264 -25.71 -11.72 13.00
C MET A 264 -26.25 -13.03 12.44
N LEU A 265 -26.36 -14.05 13.27
CA LEU A 265 -26.94 -15.34 12.89
C LEU A 265 -28.10 -15.62 13.83
N LEU A 266 -29.31 -15.30 13.38
CA LEU A 266 -30.51 -15.35 14.20
C LEU A 266 -31.25 -16.68 14.03
N ASP A 267 -31.68 -17.26 15.16
CA ASP A 267 -32.67 -18.33 15.18
C ASP A 267 -34.11 -17.77 15.11
N LYS A 268 -35.11 -18.67 15.08
CA LYS A 268 -36.54 -18.28 15.06
C LYS A 268 -36.98 -17.46 16.30
N ASN A 269 -36.24 -17.52 17.39
CA ASN A 269 -36.54 -16.79 18.63
C ASN A 269 -35.75 -15.47 18.73
N GLY A 270 -34.90 -15.16 17.75
CA GLY A 270 -34.07 -13.95 17.72
C GLY A 270 -32.76 -14.08 18.50
N ASN A 271 -32.32 -15.28 18.89
CA ASN A 271 -31.02 -15.45 19.53
C ASN A 271 -29.89 -15.33 18.50
N ASN A 272 -28.90 -14.48 18.77
CA ASN A 272 -27.72 -14.34 17.91
C ASN A 272 -26.64 -15.38 18.24
N LEU A 273 -26.30 -16.20 17.25
CA LEU A 273 -25.32 -17.29 17.30
C LEU A 273 -23.99 -16.94 16.61
N ALA A 274 -23.86 -15.73 16.06
CA ALA A 274 -22.71 -15.36 15.23
C ALA A 274 -21.37 -15.42 15.98
N ALA A 275 -21.36 -15.13 17.28
CA ALA A 275 -20.15 -15.20 18.10
C ALA A 275 -19.65 -16.64 18.35
N GLN A 276 -20.54 -17.63 18.28
CA GLN A 276 -20.21 -19.04 18.50
C GLN A 276 -19.96 -19.80 17.18
N VAL A 277 -20.42 -19.23 16.05
CA VAL A 277 -20.40 -19.88 14.75
C VAL A 277 -19.57 -19.03 13.79
N GLU A 278 -18.32 -19.44 13.55
CA GLU A 278 -17.40 -18.80 12.60
C GLU A 278 -17.93 -18.87 11.15
N PHE A 279 -17.63 -17.87 10.32
CA PHE A 279 -18.23 -17.68 8.99
C PHE A 279 -17.77 -18.74 7.98
N GLU A 280 -16.46 -18.93 7.82
CA GLU A 280 -15.88 -19.81 6.80
C GLU A 280 -16.18 -21.28 7.07
N SER A 281 -16.07 -21.71 8.33
CA SER A 281 -16.43 -23.08 8.73
C SER A 281 -17.91 -23.36 8.51
N PHE A 282 -18.78 -22.38 8.77
CA PHE A 282 -20.22 -22.54 8.57
C PHE A 282 -20.57 -22.55 7.09
N ASN A 283 -20.01 -21.63 6.31
CA ASN A 283 -20.21 -21.52 4.87
C ASN A 283 -19.85 -22.83 4.14
N ARG A 284 -18.74 -23.48 4.52
CA ARG A 284 -18.30 -24.76 3.92
C ARG A 284 -19.26 -25.94 4.13
N GLN A 285 -20.14 -25.88 5.12
CA GLN A 285 -21.14 -26.94 5.38
C GLN A 285 -22.46 -26.72 4.63
N LEU A 286 -22.62 -25.55 4.03
CA LEU A 286 -23.83 -25.17 3.32
C LEU A 286 -23.82 -25.71 1.89
N SER A 287 -25.02 -25.98 1.38
CA SER A 287 -25.22 -26.41 0.00
C SER A 287 -26.28 -25.56 -0.70
N ALA A 288 -26.06 -25.27 -1.97
CA ALA A 288 -26.99 -24.49 -2.78
C ALA A 288 -28.31 -25.23 -3.02
N VAL A 289 -29.38 -24.47 -3.26
CA VAL A 289 -30.71 -24.99 -3.56
C VAL A 289 -31.07 -24.66 -5.00
N ASN A 290 -31.77 -25.57 -5.68
CA ASN A 290 -32.31 -25.27 -7.00
C ASN A 290 -33.33 -24.10 -6.90
N ARG A 291 -33.42 -23.31 -7.98
CA ARG A 291 -34.23 -22.07 -8.02
C ARG A 291 -35.72 -22.31 -7.72
N HIS A 292 -36.28 -23.43 -8.17
CA HIS A 292 -37.70 -23.72 -8.00
C HIS A 292 -38.07 -24.07 -6.55
N THR A 293 -37.30 -24.96 -5.93
CA THR A 293 -37.47 -25.36 -4.52
C THR A 293 -37.17 -24.20 -3.58
N GLY A 294 -36.11 -23.44 -3.85
CA GLY A 294 -35.74 -22.27 -3.04
C GLY A 294 -36.86 -21.23 -2.98
N SER A 295 -37.46 -20.88 -4.13
CA SER A 295 -38.55 -19.89 -4.18
C SER A 295 -39.77 -20.31 -3.35
N LYS A 296 -40.17 -21.58 -3.41
CA LYS A 296 -41.28 -22.10 -2.58
C LYS A 296 -40.95 -22.08 -1.09
N LEU A 297 -39.71 -22.43 -0.73
CA LEU A 297 -39.25 -22.46 0.65
C LEU A 297 -39.29 -21.06 1.27
N VAL A 298 -38.77 -20.06 0.55
CA VAL A 298 -38.77 -18.64 0.97
C VAL A 298 -40.19 -18.15 1.20
N ASN A 299 -41.10 -18.38 0.25
CA ASN A 299 -42.50 -17.95 0.37
C ASN A 299 -43.21 -18.61 1.57
N ALA A 300 -42.87 -19.85 1.90
CA ALA A 300 -43.47 -20.55 3.04
C ALA A 300 -43.04 -19.94 4.40
N VAL A 301 -41.86 -19.33 4.47
CA VAL A 301 -41.28 -18.80 5.72
C VAL A 301 -41.14 -17.28 5.73
N GLN A 302 -41.72 -16.59 4.75
CA GLN A 302 -41.59 -15.14 4.57
C GLN A 302 -42.07 -14.35 5.81
N GLN A 303 -43.18 -14.77 6.42
CA GLN A 303 -43.69 -14.13 7.63
C GLN A 303 -42.75 -14.33 8.84
N ASP A 304 -42.21 -15.54 8.99
CA ASP A 304 -41.24 -15.87 10.04
C ASP A 304 -39.95 -15.03 9.86
N VAL A 305 -39.43 -14.94 8.63
CA VAL A 305 -38.23 -14.13 8.32
C VAL A 305 -38.45 -12.65 8.65
N HIS A 306 -39.62 -12.09 8.32
CA HIS A 306 -39.92 -10.70 8.65
C HIS A 306 -39.95 -10.45 10.17
N ALA A 307 -40.49 -11.40 10.95
CA ALA A 307 -40.48 -11.31 12.41
C ALA A 307 -39.04 -11.40 12.98
N ILE A 308 -38.20 -12.27 12.43
CA ILE A 308 -36.79 -12.41 12.85
C ILE A 308 -36.00 -11.12 12.54
N LEU A 309 -36.24 -10.48 11.39
CA LEU A 309 -35.60 -9.21 11.02
C LEU A 309 -35.91 -8.10 12.03
N GLN A 310 -37.18 -7.97 12.45
CA GLN A 310 -37.57 -6.98 13.47
C GLN A 310 -36.91 -7.25 14.83
N GLN A 311 -36.69 -8.52 15.20
CA GLN A 311 -35.97 -8.87 16.42
C GLN A 311 -34.47 -8.54 16.33
N GLY A 312 -33.89 -8.65 15.13
CA GLY A 312 -32.50 -8.28 14.85
C GLY A 312 -32.23 -6.78 15.00
N GLU A 313 -33.20 -5.92 14.60
CA GLU A 313 -33.09 -4.46 14.61
C GLU A 313 -32.68 -3.89 15.99
N ALA A 314 -33.29 -4.36 17.08
CA ALA A 314 -32.95 -3.91 18.42
C ALA A 314 -31.53 -4.31 18.85
N GLN A 315 -31.04 -5.47 18.38
CA GLN A 315 -29.70 -5.96 18.69
C GLN A 315 -28.62 -5.25 17.88
N ILE A 316 -28.85 -5.04 16.58
CA ILE A 316 -27.91 -4.27 15.75
C ILE A 316 -27.84 -2.81 16.21
N ALA A 317 -28.95 -2.18 16.60
CA ALA A 317 -28.92 -0.81 17.13
C ALA A 317 -27.99 -0.69 18.36
N LYS A 318 -28.05 -1.68 19.27
CA LYS A 318 -27.15 -1.72 20.44
C LYS A 318 -25.70 -2.00 20.05
N ALA A 319 -25.45 -2.92 19.12
CA ALA A 319 -24.11 -3.26 18.66
C ALA A 319 -23.45 -2.10 17.89
N ALA A 320 -24.20 -1.44 17.00
CA ALA A 320 -23.78 -0.28 16.24
C ALA A 320 -23.43 0.88 17.18
N GLN A 321 -24.25 1.15 18.21
CA GLN A 321 -23.93 2.18 19.19
C GLN A 321 -22.60 1.89 19.91
N GLY A 322 -22.34 0.62 20.27
CA GLY A 322 -21.07 0.24 20.88
C GLY A 322 -19.84 0.49 19.98
N LEU A 323 -19.96 0.23 18.67
CA LEU A 323 -18.92 0.52 17.69
C LEU A 323 -18.72 2.03 17.49
N ILE A 324 -19.82 2.78 17.39
CA ILE A 324 -19.79 4.23 17.24
C ILE A 324 -19.15 4.89 18.47
N ASP A 325 -19.50 4.48 19.68
CA ASP A 325 -18.94 5.02 20.92
C ASP A 325 -17.44 4.72 21.03
N ALA A 326 -17.01 3.51 20.66
CA ALA A 326 -15.59 3.16 20.61
C ALA A 326 -14.82 4.01 19.60
N ALA A 327 -15.35 4.15 18.37
CA ALA A 327 -14.74 4.97 17.33
C ALA A 327 -14.65 6.46 17.72
N ARG A 328 -15.68 6.99 18.41
CA ARG A 328 -15.68 8.36 18.93
C ARG A 328 -14.59 8.59 19.98
N ASN A 329 -14.44 7.64 20.90
CA ASN A 329 -13.39 7.73 21.93
C ASN A 329 -11.99 7.68 21.31
N GLU A 330 -11.76 6.76 20.37
CA GLU A 330 -10.48 6.66 19.67
C GLU A 330 -10.17 7.91 18.83
N ALA A 331 -11.18 8.43 18.12
CA ALA A 331 -11.04 9.65 17.32
C ALA A 331 -10.71 10.87 18.21
N ASP A 332 -11.44 11.06 19.31
CA ASP A 332 -11.17 12.17 20.23
C ASP A 332 -9.79 12.04 20.88
N GLU A 333 -9.37 10.84 21.30
CA GLU A 333 -8.05 10.60 21.88
C GLU A 333 -6.92 10.95 20.90
N LYS A 334 -6.96 10.40 19.67
CA LYS A 334 -5.91 10.62 18.67
C LYS A 334 -5.86 12.07 18.19
N LEU A 335 -7.00 12.66 17.85
CA LEU A 335 -7.05 14.03 17.33
C LEU A 335 -6.73 15.07 18.42
N THR A 336 -7.11 14.81 19.68
CA THR A 336 -6.73 15.69 20.80
C THR A 336 -5.23 15.58 21.11
N ALA A 337 -4.65 14.39 21.03
CA ALA A 337 -3.21 14.20 21.20
C ALA A 337 -2.40 14.91 20.10
N GLU A 338 -2.85 14.83 18.85
CA GLU A 338 -2.25 15.57 17.72
C GLU A 338 -2.35 17.10 17.93
N LEU A 339 -3.52 17.60 18.33
CA LEU A 339 -3.74 19.02 18.62
C LEU A 339 -2.82 19.50 19.76
N SER A 340 -2.79 18.78 20.88
CA SER A 340 -1.93 19.11 22.03
C SER A 340 -0.45 19.13 21.66
N ARG A 341 0.00 18.20 20.79
CA ARG A 341 1.36 18.18 20.27
C ARG A 341 1.67 19.40 19.42
N LEU A 342 0.76 19.82 18.53
CA LEU A 342 0.95 21.00 17.69
C LEU A 342 0.91 22.31 18.49
N GLU A 343 0.06 22.41 19.50
CA GLU A 343 0.06 23.54 20.43
C GLU A 343 1.40 23.68 21.16
N ALA A 344 1.94 22.55 21.65
CA ALA A 344 3.25 22.53 22.28
C ALA A 344 4.37 22.94 21.31
N LEU A 345 4.32 22.48 20.04
CA LEU A 345 5.28 22.87 19.01
C LEU A 345 5.17 24.35 18.64
N LYS A 346 3.97 24.90 18.52
CA LYS A 346 3.73 26.30 18.22
C LYS A 346 4.29 27.24 19.29
N ALA A 347 4.26 26.83 20.55
CA ALA A 347 4.85 27.59 21.65
C ALA A 347 6.38 27.74 21.53
N VAL A 348 7.05 26.85 20.78
CA VAL A 348 8.52 26.81 20.65
C VAL A 348 9.02 27.00 19.22
N ASN A 349 8.16 26.90 18.20
CA ASN A 349 8.51 26.95 16.78
C ASN A 349 7.58 27.91 16.01
N PRO A 350 8.09 29.03 15.48
CA PRO A 350 7.28 30.03 14.77
C PRO A 350 6.77 29.57 13.40
N ASN A 351 7.23 28.42 12.89
CA ASN A 351 6.80 27.91 11.58
C ASN A 351 5.42 27.25 11.62
N ILE A 352 4.89 26.93 12.81
CA ILE A 352 3.54 26.34 12.96
C ILE A 352 2.50 27.45 12.84
N ARG A 353 1.59 27.32 11.87
CA ARG A 353 0.59 28.34 11.54
C ARG A 353 -0.70 28.15 12.34
N ASP A 354 -1.42 29.25 12.57
CA ASP A 354 -2.75 29.23 13.20
C ASP A 354 -3.74 28.36 12.41
N ASP A 355 -3.63 28.39 11.08
CA ASP A 355 -4.48 27.63 10.17
C ASP A 355 -4.38 26.11 10.38
N GLU A 356 -3.21 25.61 10.80
CA GLU A 356 -2.99 24.16 11.02
C GLU A 356 -3.73 23.68 12.27
N LEU A 357 -3.73 24.48 13.34
CA LEU A 357 -4.48 24.17 14.56
C LEU A 357 -5.99 24.26 14.29
N ALA A 358 -6.44 25.32 13.62
CA ALA A 358 -7.84 25.51 13.28
C ALA A 358 -8.36 24.38 12.38
N ALA A 359 -7.54 23.88 11.46
CA ALA A 359 -7.90 22.75 10.59
C ALA A 359 -8.12 21.46 11.39
N ILE A 360 -7.25 21.14 12.35
CA ILE A 360 -7.39 19.92 13.18
C ILE A 360 -8.56 20.05 14.16
N GLU A 361 -8.75 21.22 14.76
CA GLU A 361 -9.89 21.46 15.64
C GLU A 361 -11.22 21.35 14.87
N SER A 362 -11.30 21.95 13.68
CA SER A 362 -12.47 21.81 12.80
C SER A 362 -12.68 20.37 12.35
N ASN A 363 -11.60 19.66 11.99
CA ASN A 363 -11.67 18.25 11.60
C ASN A 363 -12.20 17.39 12.75
N ARG A 364 -11.69 17.58 13.98
CA ARG A 364 -12.16 16.85 15.17
C ARG A 364 -13.65 17.05 15.40
N GLN A 365 -14.13 18.30 15.35
CA GLN A 365 -15.54 18.59 15.52
C GLN A 365 -16.39 17.92 14.43
N GLN A 366 -15.99 18.06 13.16
CA GLN A 366 -16.73 17.47 12.03
C GLN A 366 -16.74 15.94 12.06
N VAL A 367 -15.63 15.30 12.46
CA VAL A 367 -15.53 13.86 12.65
C VAL A 367 -16.49 13.40 13.75
N MET A 368 -16.53 14.09 14.90
CA MET A 368 -17.40 13.74 16.01
C MET A 368 -18.89 13.91 15.67
N ASP A 369 -19.23 14.97 14.93
CA ASP A 369 -20.61 15.20 14.48
C ASP A 369 -21.04 14.15 13.44
N ALA A 370 -20.15 13.78 12.52
CA ALA A 370 -20.42 12.76 11.52
C ALA A 370 -20.56 11.36 12.16
N LEU A 371 -19.70 11.02 13.12
CA LEU A 371 -19.83 9.76 13.89
C LEU A 371 -21.11 9.73 14.73
N ALA A 372 -21.56 10.87 15.26
CA ALA A 372 -22.83 10.95 15.99
C ALA A 372 -24.06 10.67 15.10
N GLN A 373 -23.94 10.90 13.79
CA GLN A 373 -24.97 10.62 12.78
C GLN A 373 -24.77 9.28 12.07
N ALA A 374 -23.78 8.49 12.49
CA ALA A 374 -23.55 7.17 11.92
C ALA A 374 -24.78 6.28 12.11
N GLY A 375 -25.05 5.47 11.09
CA GLY A 375 -26.19 4.58 11.06
C GLY A 375 -25.76 3.16 10.74
N TRP A 376 -26.75 2.31 10.54
CA TRP A 376 -26.54 0.96 10.07
C TRP A 376 -27.57 0.63 9.01
N ARG A 377 -27.20 -0.24 8.07
CA ARG A 377 -28.09 -0.79 7.05
C ARG A 377 -27.88 -2.29 6.92
N LEU A 378 -28.92 -3.01 6.51
CA LEU A 378 -28.78 -4.41 6.15
C LEU A 378 -28.21 -4.48 4.72
N ASP A 379 -27.06 -5.13 4.57
CA ASP A 379 -26.34 -5.22 3.29
C ASP A 379 -26.55 -6.58 2.62
N ALA A 380 -26.39 -7.66 3.40
CA ALA A 380 -26.62 -9.02 2.90
C ALA A 380 -27.49 -9.87 3.83
N LEU A 381 -28.26 -10.78 3.24
CA LEU A 381 -29.15 -11.72 3.91
C LEU A 381 -29.03 -13.11 3.28
N ARG A 382 -28.76 -14.12 4.11
CA ARG A 382 -28.77 -15.51 3.71
C ARG A 382 -29.77 -16.31 4.54
N LEU A 383 -30.77 -16.89 3.85
CA LEU A 383 -31.74 -17.79 4.47
C LEU A 383 -31.17 -19.21 4.50
N ILE A 384 -31.17 -19.83 5.67
CA ILE A 384 -30.62 -21.16 5.87
C ILE A 384 -31.69 -22.08 6.44
N VAL A 385 -31.89 -23.21 5.79
CA VAL A 385 -32.87 -24.22 6.22
C VAL A 385 -32.18 -25.53 6.50
N VAL A 386 -32.45 -26.07 7.69
CA VAL A 386 -31.89 -27.36 8.10
C VAL A 386 -32.65 -28.51 7.44
N THR A 387 -31.87 -29.42 6.85
CA THR A 387 -32.35 -30.67 6.28
C THR A 387 -31.49 -31.85 6.75
N HIS A 388 -32.05 -33.05 6.76
CA HIS A 388 -31.32 -34.29 7.00
C HIS A 388 -30.83 -34.97 5.72
N GLN A 389 -31.23 -34.46 4.55
CA GLN A 389 -30.97 -35.00 3.21
C GLN A 389 -29.88 -34.22 2.47
#